data_AF-A0A965ENZ5-F1
#
_entry.id   AF-A0A965ENZ5-F1
#
_cell.length_a   1.000
_cell.length_b   1.000
_cell.length_c   1.000
_cell.angle_alpha   90.00
_cell.angle_beta   90.00
_cell.angle_gamma   90.00
#
_symmetry.space_group_name_H-M   'P 1'
#
loop_
_entity.id
_entity.type
_entity.pdbx_description
1 polymer ?
#
loop_
_entity_poly.entity_id
_entity_poly.type
_entity_poly.pdbx_seq_one_letter_code
_entity_poly.pdbx_strand_id
1 'polypeptide(L)'
;MKILTCESRNIAAGLCALAAVTVSLPALSADRHHDAHQHGVSKLNLVIEGKRLEIELESPGADIVGFEHAPANDADRKAIADAAARLKDGGA
;
A
#
# COMPACT_ATOMS: atom_id res chain seq x y z
N MET A 1 72.02 6.70 30.40
CA MET A 1 70.94 6.19 31.27
C MET A 1 70.51 4.84 30.69
N LYS A 2 71.00 3.73 31.27
CA LYS A 2 70.74 2.38 30.75
C LYS A 2 69.45 1.83 31.36
N ILE A 3 68.62 1.35 30.45
CA ILE A 3 67.44 0.51 30.55
C ILE A 3 67.52 -0.49 31.72
N LEU A 4 66.55 -0.44 32.64
CA LEU A 4 66.11 -1.58 33.44
C LEU A 4 64.63 -1.82 33.09
N THR A 5 64.38 -2.81 32.24
CA THR A 5 63.04 -3.38 32.01
C THR A 5 62.75 -4.39 33.12
N CYS A 6 61.63 -4.18 33.82
CA CYS A 6 61.05 -5.15 34.75
C CYS A 6 60.24 -6.16 33.93
N GLU A 7 60.70 -7.41 34.04
CA GLU A 7 60.14 -8.64 33.50
C GLU A 7 58.72 -8.93 34.02
N SER A 8 57.93 -9.49 33.10
CA SER A 8 56.90 -10.52 33.31
C SER A 8 56.04 -10.45 34.58
N ARG A 9 54.74 -10.18 34.37
CA ARG A 9 53.61 -10.90 35.00
C ARG A 9 52.30 -10.22 34.59
N ASN A 10 51.56 -10.90 33.72
CA ASN A 10 50.10 -11.07 33.78
C ASN A 10 49.54 -11.35 32.37
N ILE A 11 49.90 -12.52 31.86
CA ILE A 11 49.35 -13.15 30.65
C ILE A 11 47.86 -13.53 30.80
N ALA A 12 47.21 -13.28 31.95
CA ALA A 12 45.91 -13.88 32.27
C ALA A 12 44.71 -12.91 32.29
N ALA A 13 44.77 -11.77 31.61
CA ALA A 13 43.66 -10.80 31.56
C ALA A 13 43.22 -10.43 30.12
N GLY A 14 43.59 -11.25 29.12
CA GLY A 14 43.41 -10.92 27.71
C GLY A 14 42.52 -11.88 26.90
N LEU A 15 41.82 -12.81 27.55
CA LEU A 15 40.89 -13.72 26.85
C LEU A 15 39.46 -13.54 27.38
N CYS A 16 39.00 -12.29 27.33
CA CYS A 16 37.62 -11.89 27.63
C CYS A 16 36.74 -11.85 26.36
N ALA A 17 37.12 -12.56 25.28
CA ALA A 17 36.51 -12.34 23.98
C ALA A 17 36.29 -13.63 23.16
N LEU A 18 35.62 -14.64 23.75
CA LEU A 18 34.93 -15.64 22.93
C LEU A 18 33.69 -16.21 23.63
N ALA A 19 32.88 -15.34 24.21
CA ALA A 19 31.48 -15.62 24.47
C ALA A 19 30.68 -15.29 23.20
N ALA A 20 30.90 -16.05 22.11
CA ALA A 20 30.04 -15.97 20.93
C ALA A 20 29.14 -17.20 20.91
N VAL A 21 28.20 -17.22 21.85
CA VAL A 21 26.98 -18.03 21.75
C VAL A 21 26.31 -17.60 20.45
N THR A 22 26.44 -18.41 19.41
CA THR A 22 25.66 -18.25 18.18
C THR A 22 24.23 -18.69 18.50
N VAL A 23 23.45 -17.83 19.15
CA VAL A 23 21.99 -17.96 19.18
C VAL A 23 21.53 -17.79 17.74
N SER A 24 21.00 -18.86 17.15
CA SER A 24 20.19 -18.80 15.93
C SER A 24 19.09 -17.76 16.13
N LEU A 25 19.19 -16.62 15.43
CA LEU A 25 18.04 -15.73 15.28
C LEU A 25 17.05 -16.42 14.33
N PRO A 26 15.80 -16.70 14.71
CA PRO A 26 14.77 -16.89 13.71
C PRO A 26 14.62 -15.56 12.97
N ALA A 27 14.73 -15.58 11.65
CA ALA A 27 14.37 -14.45 10.82
C ALA A 27 12.91 -14.09 11.14
N LEU A 28 12.70 -12.95 11.80
CA LEU A 28 11.36 -12.37 11.96
C LEU A 28 10.95 -11.87 10.58
N SER A 29 10.40 -12.75 9.74
CA SER A 29 9.53 -12.30 8.66
C SER A 29 8.36 -11.62 9.35
N ALA A 30 8.38 -10.29 9.41
CA ALA A 30 7.15 -9.54 9.59
C ALA A 30 6.26 -9.95 8.41
N ASP A 31 5.18 -10.68 8.69
CA ASP A 31 4.07 -10.83 7.78
C ASP A 31 3.57 -9.43 7.44
N ARG A 32 4.15 -8.85 6.39
CA ARG A 32 3.61 -7.67 5.71
C ARG A 32 2.45 -8.19 4.87
N HIS A 33 1.37 -8.57 5.54
CA HIS A 33 0.08 -8.70 4.88
C HIS A 33 -0.24 -7.32 4.30
N HIS A 34 -0.06 -7.18 2.99
CA HIS A 34 -0.69 -6.10 2.27
C HIS A 34 -2.20 -6.29 2.46
N ASP A 35 -2.82 -5.31 3.10
CA ASP A 35 -4.26 -5.26 3.29
C ASP A 35 -4.96 -5.50 1.94
N ALA A 36 -6.15 -6.10 1.96
CA ALA A 36 -6.86 -6.37 0.72
C ALA A 36 -7.27 -5.03 0.09
N HIS A 37 -6.49 -4.55 -0.88
CA HIS A 37 -6.77 -3.31 -1.58
C HIS A 37 -7.95 -3.50 -2.54
N GLN A 38 -9.15 -3.16 -2.09
CA GLN A 38 -10.32 -3.07 -2.97
C GLN A 38 -10.26 -1.75 -3.73
N HIS A 39 -9.79 -1.82 -4.97
CA HIS A 39 -9.91 -0.73 -5.93
C HIS A 39 -11.05 -1.03 -6.91
N GLY A 40 -11.77 -0.01 -7.36
CA GLY A 40 -12.74 -0.12 -8.46
C GLY A 40 -13.97 -0.97 -8.15
N VAL A 41 -14.50 -0.91 -6.91
CA VAL A 41 -15.73 -1.63 -6.57
C VAL A 41 -16.94 -0.74 -6.82
N SER A 42 -17.78 -1.18 -7.77
CA SER A 42 -19.06 -0.55 -8.09
C SER A 42 -20.23 -1.44 -7.69
N LYS A 43 -21.38 -0.84 -7.39
CA LYS A 43 -22.65 -1.53 -7.09
C LYS A 43 -23.72 -1.13 -8.10
N LEU A 44 -24.45 -2.12 -8.59
CA LEU A 44 -25.61 -1.94 -9.46
C LEU A 44 -26.84 -2.51 -8.76
N ASN A 45 -27.80 -1.65 -8.44
CA ASN A 45 -29.10 -2.06 -7.90
C ASN A 45 -30.14 -2.07 -9.02
N LEU A 46 -30.99 -3.09 -9.00
CA LEU A 46 -32.06 -3.29 -9.98
C LEU A 46 -33.35 -3.60 -9.23
N VAL A 47 -34.40 -2.81 -9.51
CA VAL A 47 -35.73 -3.02 -8.94
C VAL A 47 -36.74 -3.16 -10.06
N ILE A 48 -37.56 -4.23 -10.01
CA ILE A 48 -38.62 -4.48 -10.98
C ILE A 48 -39.95 -4.50 -10.25
N GLU A 49 -40.87 -3.62 -10.66
CA GLU A 49 -42.23 -3.54 -10.14
C GLU A 49 -43.25 -3.50 -11.29
N GLY A 50 -43.92 -4.64 -11.54
CA GLY A 50 -44.87 -4.77 -12.66
C GLY A 50 -44.18 -4.55 -14.01
N LYS A 51 -44.39 -3.38 -14.62
CA LYS A 51 -43.75 -2.95 -15.88
C LYS A 51 -42.70 -1.85 -15.68
N ARG A 52 -42.38 -1.51 -14.43
CA ARG A 52 -41.37 -0.50 -14.09
C ARG A 52 -40.05 -1.20 -13.79
N LEU A 53 -38.97 -0.71 -14.38
CA LEU A 53 -37.59 -1.06 -14.06
C LEU A 53 -36.89 0.19 -13.54
N GLU A 54 -36.25 0.08 -12.39
CA GLU A 54 -35.40 1.11 -11.81
C GLU A 54 -33.97 0.57 -11.67
N ILE A 55 -33.01 1.40 -12.08
CA ILE A 55 -31.58 1.05 -12.12
C ILE A 55 -30.83 2.14 -11.36
N GLU A 56 -29.99 1.75 -10.41
CA GLU A 56 -29.09 2.64 -9.68
C GLU A 56 -27.67 2.10 -9.76
N LEU A 57 -26.73 2.96 -10.15
CA LEU A 57 -25.30 2.63 -10.22
C LEU A 57 -24.53 3.53 -9.25
N GLU A 58 -23.88 2.90 -8.27
CA GLU A 58 -22.91 3.53 -7.39
C GLU A 58 -21.50 3.07 -7.82
N SER A 59 -20.65 3.98 -8.25
CA SER A 59 -19.34 3.65 -8.82
C SER A 59 -18.30 4.72 -8.48
N PRO A 60 -17.02 4.35 -8.22
CA PRO A 60 -15.92 5.31 -8.19
C PRO A 60 -15.91 6.14 -9.47
N GLY A 61 -15.78 7.46 -9.35
CA GLY A 61 -15.75 8.34 -10.53
C GLY A 61 -14.65 7.96 -11.53
N ALA A 62 -13.52 7.45 -11.03
CA ALA A 62 -12.41 6.98 -11.85
C ALA A 62 -12.78 5.81 -12.78
N ASP A 63 -13.71 4.94 -12.40
CA ASP A 63 -14.20 3.85 -13.26
C ASP A 63 -15.04 4.39 -14.43
N ILE A 64 -15.52 5.64 -14.33
CA ILE A 64 -16.35 6.31 -15.34
C ILE A 64 -15.52 7.25 -16.22
N VAL A 65 -14.72 8.15 -15.62
CA VAL A 65 -13.95 9.18 -16.35
C VAL A 65 -12.47 8.82 -16.56
N GLY A 66 -11.96 7.80 -15.88
CA GLY A 66 -10.60 7.28 -16.06
C GLY A 66 -9.51 7.94 -15.20
N PHE A 67 -9.87 8.77 -14.21
CA PHE A 67 -8.89 9.44 -13.34
C PHE A 67 -9.42 9.72 -11.92
N GLU A 68 -8.49 9.87 -10.97
CA GLU A 68 -8.77 10.10 -9.53
C GLU A 68 -8.46 11.53 -9.06
N HIS A 69 -7.75 12.33 -9.87
CA HIS A 69 -7.42 13.72 -9.50
C HIS A 69 -8.61 14.66 -9.66
N ALA A 70 -8.60 15.76 -8.91
CA ALA A 70 -9.58 16.84 -9.11
C ALA A 70 -9.39 17.46 -10.52
N PRO A 71 -10.48 17.78 -11.23
CA PRO A 71 -10.39 18.30 -12.59
C PRO A 71 -9.60 19.63 -12.62
N ALA A 72 -8.46 19.63 -13.30
CA ALA A 72 -7.53 20.76 -13.32
C ALA A 72 -7.69 21.65 -14.55
N ASN A 73 -8.14 21.06 -15.68
CA ASN A 73 -8.23 21.75 -16.97
C ASN A 73 -9.62 21.56 -17.62
N ASP A 74 -9.82 22.22 -18.77
CA ASP A 74 -11.10 22.14 -19.51
C ASP A 74 -11.39 20.74 -20.06
N ALA A 75 -10.35 19.96 -20.38
CA ALA A 75 -10.52 18.60 -20.86
C ALA A 75 -11.06 17.68 -19.74
N ASP A 76 -10.56 17.79 -18.51
CA ASP A 76 -11.06 17.01 -17.37
C ASP A 76 -12.54 17.34 -17.09
N ARG A 77 -12.89 18.63 -17.10
CA ARG A 77 -14.28 19.09 -16.90
C ARG A 77 -15.19 18.58 -18.01
N LYS A 78 -14.71 18.61 -19.25
CA LYS A 78 -15.45 18.07 -20.40
C LYS A 78 -15.66 16.56 -20.28
N ALA A 79 -14.65 15.81 -19.88
CA ALA A 79 -14.76 14.36 -19.69
C ALA A 79 -15.84 14.00 -18.65
N ILE A 80 -15.91 14.74 -17.54
CA ILE A 80 -16.96 14.58 -16.52
C ILE A 80 -18.35 14.89 -17.11
N ALA A 81 -18.49 16.01 -17.82
CA ALA A 81 -19.76 16.41 -18.41
C ALA A 81 -20.26 15.41 -19.46
N ASP A 82 -19.37 14.93 -20.33
CA ASP A 82 -19.68 13.94 -21.36
C ASP A 82 -20.09 12.59 -20.72
N ALA A 83 -19.38 12.15 -19.67
CA ALA A 83 -19.74 10.96 -18.92
C ALA A 83 -21.13 11.08 -18.27
N ALA A 84 -21.41 12.23 -17.63
CA ALA A 84 -22.71 12.48 -17.02
C ALA A 84 -23.85 12.50 -18.05
N ALA A 85 -23.61 13.05 -19.25
CA ALA A 85 -24.58 13.02 -20.34
C ALA A 85 -24.86 11.58 -20.78
N ARG A 86 -23.82 10.77 -21.02
CA ARG A 86 -23.96 9.36 -21.43
C ARG A 86 -24.75 8.52 -20.44
N LEU A 87 -24.55 8.74 -19.14
CA LEU A 87 -25.29 8.03 -18.08
C LEU A 87 -26.76 8.44 -18.03
N LYS A 88 -27.08 9.71 -18.31
CA LYS A 88 -28.47 10.20 -18.38
C LYS A 88 -29.21 9.67 -19.60
N ASP A 89 -28.50 9.50 -20.71
CA ASP A 89 -29.06 8.97 -21.95
C ASP A 89 -29.32 7.44 -21.88
N GLY A 90 -28.88 6.78 -20.81
CA GLY A 90 -29.10 5.35 -20.58
C GLY A 90 -28.05 4.43 -21.19
N GLY A 91 -26.90 4.98 -21.64
CA GLY A 91 -25.87 4.26 -22.37
C GLY A 91 -26.30 3.98 -23.82
N ALA A 92 -25.60 4.59 -24.77
CA ALA A 92 -25.76 4.30 -26.20
C ALA A 92 -25.36 2.85 -26.54
#